data_AF-A0A371NBZ7-F1
#
_entry.id   AF-A0A371NBZ7-F1
#
_cell.length_a   1.000
_cell.length_b   1.000
_cell.length_c   1.000
_cell.angle_alpha   90.00
_cell.angle_beta   90.00
_cell.angle_gamma   90.00
#
_symmetry.space_group_name_H-M   'P 1'
#
loop_
_entity.id
_entity.type
_entity.pdbx_description
1 polymer ?
#
loop_
_entity_poly.entity_id
_entity_poly.type
_entity_poly.pdbx_seq_one_letter_code
_entity_poly.pdbx_strand_id
1 'polypeptide(L)'
;MILSTDFLLSLIIVALILGTSAELVDMQESRLSEEFREGHVNQKAAAAADILVSTPGDPPNWEKIPASACKSPGLAVPGERGMISYEKFRKLQSRPELLGRAFQGMRVQLVLRPINSSIRPLVAGENISGDEISVMKIPVNCNFLSGHVIKLQKAVCPCGHPENWTCMNFRFNSSLDYYLISDSPDGSWMLDTENSHIDEVDLIYGSVKLNLTGEGVAWLHVHGGGWVSVVALPHGSRDYLMSPAHFRVQPCVLEVITAPF
;
A
#
# COMPACT_ATOMS: atom_id res chain seq x y z
N MET A 1 82.09 11.85 9.11
CA MET A 1 81.07 12.13 8.08
C MET A 1 80.02 11.02 7.94
N ILE A 2 80.38 9.74 8.09
CA ILE A 2 79.47 8.58 7.92
C ILE A 2 78.28 8.59 8.91
N LEU A 3 78.52 8.96 10.17
CA LEU A 3 77.48 9.01 11.21
C LEU A 3 76.35 10.03 10.91
N SER A 4 76.66 11.11 10.19
CA SER A 4 75.69 12.18 9.88
C SER A 4 74.81 11.83 8.68
N THR A 5 75.37 11.11 7.70
CA THR A 5 74.63 10.67 6.51
C THR A 5 73.67 9.54 6.85
N ASP A 6 74.08 8.60 7.70
CA ASP A 6 73.23 7.48 8.14
C ASP A 6 72.07 7.96 9.02
N PHE A 7 72.30 9.00 9.84
CA PHE A 7 71.25 9.64 10.62
C PHE A 7 70.22 10.34 9.73
N LEU A 8 70.67 11.11 8.73
CA LEU A 8 69.78 11.76 7.75
C LEU A 8 68.98 10.74 6.94
N LEU A 9 69.61 9.66 6.47
CA LEU A 9 68.96 8.59 5.72
C LEU A 9 67.88 7.90 6.58
N SER A 10 68.18 7.62 7.84
CA SER A 10 67.21 7.03 8.77
C SER A 10 66.00 7.93 8.98
N LEU A 11 66.21 9.24 9.07
CA LEU A 11 65.13 10.23 9.24
C LEU A 11 64.22 10.30 8.01
N ILE A 12 64.80 10.20 6.80
CA ILE A 12 64.05 10.12 5.54
C ILE A 12 63.21 8.84 5.47
N ILE A 13 63.78 7.69 5.87
CA ILE A 13 63.06 6.41 5.88
C ILE A 13 61.89 6.45 6.86
N VAL A 14 62.08 7.01 8.07
CA VAL A 14 61.01 7.17 9.06
C VAL A 14 59.92 8.10 8.53
N ALA A 15 60.27 9.21 7.89
CA ALA A 15 59.30 10.13 7.30
C ALA A 15 58.47 9.46 6.20
N LEU A 16 59.09 8.62 5.35
CA LEU A 16 58.38 7.85 4.32
C LEU A 16 57.40 6.84 4.94
N ILE A 17 57.84 6.08 5.95
CA ILE A 17 56.98 5.10 6.64
C ILE A 17 55.79 5.81 7.27
N LEU A 18 56.01 6.91 8.00
CA LEU A 18 54.95 7.70 8.63
C LEU A 18 54.00 8.30 7.59
N GLY A 19 54.52 8.82 6.47
CA GLY A 19 53.70 9.36 5.38
C GLY A 19 52.76 8.31 4.79
N THR A 20 53.29 7.14 4.41
CA THR A 20 52.47 6.04 3.87
C THR A 20 51.49 5.47 4.90
N SER A 21 51.85 5.48 6.19
CA SER A 21 50.96 5.00 7.26
C SER A 21 49.81 5.97 7.51
N ALA A 22 50.05 7.28 7.43
CA ALA A 22 49.01 8.30 7.57
C ALA A 22 47.95 8.17 6.49
N GLU A 23 48.35 7.99 5.22
CA GLU A 23 47.40 7.78 4.11
C GLU A 23 46.55 6.51 4.29
N LEU A 24 47.15 5.43 4.80
CA LEU A 24 46.42 4.19 5.10
C LEU A 24 45.41 4.37 6.24
N VAL A 25 45.79 5.12 7.28
CA VAL A 25 44.90 5.43 8.41
C VAL A 25 43.74 6.30 7.96
N ASP A 26 44.00 7.37 7.21
CA ASP A 26 42.95 8.27 6.69
C ASP A 26 41.94 7.51 5.81
N MET A 27 42.42 6.60 4.95
CA MET A 27 41.56 5.76 4.13
C MET A 27 40.74 4.74 4.95
N GLN A 28 41.29 4.23 6.05
CA GLN A 28 40.55 3.33 6.95
C GLN A 28 39.49 4.09 7.74
N GLU A 29 39.81 5.28 8.24
CA GLU A 29 38.85 6.14 8.94
C GLU A 29 37.70 6.55 8.04
N SER A 30 37.97 6.90 6.77
CA SER A 30 36.91 7.28 5.82
C SER A 30 35.95 6.11 5.57
N ARG A 31 36.48 4.90 5.34
CA ARG A 31 35.66 3.69 5.13
C ARG A 31 34.83 3.32 6.35
N LEU A 32 35.42 3.37 7.54
CA LEU A 32 34.70 3.10 8.79
C LEU A 32 33.58 4.12 8.99
N SER A 33 33.87 5.40 8.77
CA SER A 33 32.88 6.48 8.88
C SER A 33 31.71 6.29 7.91
N GLU A 34 31.99 5.89 6.67
CA GLU A 34 30.96 5.55 5.67
C GLU A 34 30.12 4.34 6.11
N GLU A 35 30.74 3.26 6.56
CA GLU A 35 30.04 2.04 7.03
C GLU A 35 29.14 2.33 8.24
N PHE A 36 29.64 3.11 9.21
CA PHE A 36 28.83 3.55 10.35
C PHE A 36 27.65 4.42 9.92
N ARG A 37 27.86 5.34 8.96
CA ARG A 37 26.82 6.21 8.43
C ARG A 37 25.73 5.38 7.73
N GLU A 38 26.11 4.45 6.85
CA GLU A 38 25.19 3.57 6.14
C GLU A 38 24.40 2.68 7.10
N GLY A 39 25.08 2.04 8.06
CA GLY A 39 24.44 1.19 9.07
C GLY A 39 23.38 1.95 9.87
N HIS A 40 23.70 3.17 10.29
CA HIS A 40 22.77 4.01 11.06
C HIS A 40 21.57 4.50 10.23
N VAL A 41 21.78 4.87 8.96
CA VAL A 41 20.69 5.23 8.03
C VAL A 41 19.76 4.05 7.80
N ASN A 42 20.32 2.86 7.54
CA ASN A 42 19.56 1.63 7.33
C ASN A 42 18.74 1.25 8.57
N GLN A 43 19.31 1.38 9.77
CA GLN A 43 18.60 1.11 11.02
C GLN A 43 17.43 2.08 11.23
N LYS A 44 17.62 3.38 10.96
CA LYS A 44 16.56 4.39 11.04
C LYS A 44 15.45 4.15 10.03
N ALA A 45 15.82 3.82 8.79
CA ALA A 45 14.88 3.50 7.73
C ALA A 45 14.05 2.25 8.09
N ALA A 46 14.69 1.20 8.61
CA ALA A 46 14.02 0.00 9.07
C ALA A 46 13.03 0.27 10.21
N ALA A 47 13.44 1.04 11.23
CA ALA A 47 12.57 1.40 12.35
C ALA A 47 11.37 2.27 11.90
N ALA A 48 11.61 3.26 11.04
CA ALA A 48 10.56 4.12 10.50
C ALA A 48 9.54 3.32 9.68
N ALA A 49 10.02 2.41 8.84
CA ALA A 49 9.18 1.55 8.03
C ALA A 49 8.40 0.52 8.86
N ASP A 50 9.01 -0.05 9.91
CA ASP A 50 8.32 -0.94 10.85
C ASP A 50 7.17 -0.19 11.56
N ILE A 51 7.42 1.01 12.07
CA ILE A 51 6.36 1.87 12.65
C ILE A 51 5.27 2.17 11.62
N LEU A 52 5.66 2.49 10.38
CA LEU A 52 4.73 2.81 9.31
C LEU A 52 3.79 1.65 8.99
N VAL A 53 4.27 0.40 8.97
CA VAL A 53 3.42 -0.77 8.64
C VAL A 53 2.71 -1.37 9.84
N SER A 54 3.24 -1.21 11.05
CA SER A 54 2.72 -1.82 12.28
C SER A 54 1.71 -0.93 13.01
N THR A 55 1.72 0.39 12.76
CA THR A 55 0.85 1.34 13.46
C THR A 55 -0.21 1.93 12.53
N PRO A 56 -1.40 2.29 13.06
CA PRO A 56 -2.40 3.00 12.29
C PRO A 56 -2.09 4.51 12.13
N GLY A 57 -1.05 5.01 12.81
CA GLY A 57 -0.72 6.44 12.90
C GLY A 57 -1.44 7.16 14.04
N ASP A 58 -1.07 8.42 14.26
CA ASP A 58 -1.65 9.30 15.28
C ASP A 58 -2.20 10.60 14.64
N PRO A 59 -3.52 10.83 14.66
CA PRO A 59 -4.56 9.90 15.12
C PRO A 59 -4.76 8.71 14.15
N PRO A 60 -5.43 7.61 14.56
CA PRO A 60 -5.58 6.39 13.73
C PRO A 60 -6.31 6.58 12.39
N ASN A 61 -7.05 7.68 12.23
CA ASN A 61 -7.81 8.08 11.05
C ASN A 61 -7.21 9.31 10.35
N TRP A 62 -5.89 9.49 10.45
CA TRP A 62 -5.18 10.66 9.94
C TRP A 62 -5.40 10.93 8.44
N GLU A 63 -5.81 9.92 7.67
CA GLU A 63 -6.10 10.05 6.25
C GLU A 63 -7.31 10.96 5.96
N LYS A 64 -8.20 11.12 6.94
CA LYS A 64 -9.44 11.91 6.85
C LYS A 64 -9.28 13.36 7.31
N ILE A 65 -8.13 13.73 7.88
CA ILE A 65 -7.88 15.06 8.45
C ILE A 65 -6.79 15.80 7.66
N PRO A 66 -6.58 17.11 7.88
CA PRO A 66 -5.46 17.85 7.30
C PRO A 66 -4.09 17.32 7.74
N ALA A 67 -3.07 17.45 6.89
CA ALA A 67 -1.73 16.96 7.18
C ALA A 67 -1.10 17.60 8.44
N SER A 68 -1.45 18.84 8.76
CA SER A 68 -0.99 19.54 9.97
C SER A 68 -1.46 18.88 11.28
N ALA A 69 -2.59 18.19 11.26
CA ALA A 69 -3.15 17.52 12.44
C ALA A 69 -2.68 16.05 12.57
N CYS A 70 -2.02 15.51 11.55
CA CYS A 70 -1.38 14.19 11.60
C CYS A 70 -0.02 14.31 12.29
N LYS A 71 0.13 13.72 13.47
CA LYS A 71 1.41 13.70 14.20
C LYS A 71 2.38 12.68 13.58
N SER A 72 1.88 11.47 13.34
CA SER A 72 2.63 10.40 12.68
C SER A 72 1.73 9.64 11.70
N PRO A 73 2.18 9.43 10.46
CA PRO A 73 1.47 8.53 9.55
C PRO A 73 1.74 7.08 9.96
N GLY A 74 0.74 6.24 9.74
CA GLY A 74 0.83 4.80 9.86
C GLY A 74 -0.18 4.16 8.93
N LEU A 75 0.15 3.02 8.34
CA LEU A 75 -0.63 2.37 7.30
C LEU A 75 -1.51 1.26 7.85
N ALA A 76 -1.27 0.76 9.06
CA ALA A 76 -2.02 -0.36 9.59
C ALA A 76 -3.53 -0.05 9.68
N VAL A 77 -4.34 -1.06 9.40
CA VAL A 77 -5.79 -1.03 9.64
C VAL A 77 -6.02 -1.26 11.13
N PRO A 78 -6.72 -0.35 11.85
CA PRO A 78 -7.00 -0.54 13.27
C PRO A 78 -7.72 -1.85 13.55
N GLY A 79 -7.15 -2.70 14.40
CA GLY A 79 -7.73 -4.00 14.77
C GLY A 79 -7.38 -5.18 13.85
N GLU A 80 -6.72 -4.95 12.71
CA GLU A 80 -6.34 -6.00 11.76
C GLU A 80 -4.81 -6.12 11.66
N ARG A 81 -4.26 -7.19 12.25
CA ARG A 81 -2.81 -7.41 12.27
C ARG A 81 -2.27 -7.76 10.88
N GLY A 82 -1.15 -7.13 10.50
CA GLY A 82 -0.46 -7.41 9.24
C GLY A 82 -1.19 -6.90 7.99
N MET A 83 -2.23 -6.07 8.17
CA MET A 83 -2.97 -5.45 7.08
C MET A 83 -2.74 -3.95 7.05
N ILE A 84 -2.39 -3.43 5.87
CA ILE A 84 -2.27 -2.02 5.58
C ILE A 84 -3.47 -1.48 4.79
N SER A 85 -3.77 -0.21 4.99
CA SER A 85 -4.87 0.50 4.35
C SER A 85 -4.44 1.16 3.04
N TYR A 86 -5.14 0.80 1.96
CA TYR A 86 -4.97 1.45 0.67
C TYR A 86 -5.31 2.94 0.71
N GLU A 87 -6.38 3.34 1.39
CA GLU A 87 -6.74 4.76 1.52
C GLU A 87 -5.65 5.57 2.20
N LYS A 88 -5.05 5.01 3.27
CA LYS A 88 -3.92 5.65 3.96
C LYS A 88 -2.71 5.78 3.04
N PHE A 89 -2.39 4.74 2.26
CA PHE A 89 -1.32 4.81 1.27
C PHE A 89 -1.60 5.86 0.19
N ARG A 90 -2.82 5.90 -0.37
CA ARG A 90 -3.24 6.91 -1.36
C ARG A 90 -3.14 8.32 -0.79
N LYS A 91 -3.49 8.49 0.49
CA LYS A 91 -3.33 9.78 1.15
C LYS A 91 -1.87 10.18 1.32
N LEU A 92 -1.02 9.21 1.67
CA LEU A 92 0.43 9.40 1.76
C LEU A 92 1.04 9.81 0.41
N GLN A 93 0.60 9.20 -0.70
CA GLN A 93 1.00 9.61 -2.06
C GLN A 93 0.71 11.08 -2.36
N SER A 94 -0.44 11.58 -1.88
CA SER A 94 -0.86 12.97 -2.09
C SER A 94 -0.22 13.98 -1.14
N ARG A 95 0.58 13.53 -0.16
CA ARG A 95 1.11 14.33 0.96
C ARG A 95 2.56 13.97 1.29
N PRO A 96 3.53 14.38 0.43
CA PRO A 96 4.94 14.02 0.61
C PRO A 96 5.52 14.54 1.95
N GLU A 97 4.97 15.61 2.53
CA GLU A 97 5.39 16.14 3.82
C GLU A 97 5.22 15.14 4.99
N LEU A 98 4.30 14.18 4.87
CA LEU A 98 4.10 13.14 5.88
C LEU A 98 5.20 12.07 5.80
N LEU A 99 5.75 11.82 4.61
CA LEU A 99 6.88 10.92 4.44
C LEU A 99 8.13 11.47 5.12
N GLY A 100 8.41 12.77 4.98
CA GLY A 100 9.53 13.43 5.66
C GLY A 100 9.43 13.38 7.19
N ARG A 101 8.21 13.32 7.75
CA ARG A 101 8.00 13.14 9.21
C ARG A 101 8.29 11.71 9.66
N ALA A 102 7.94 10.72 8.84
CA ALA A 102 8.21 9.31 9.12
C ALA A 102 9.69 8.96 8.95
N PHE A 103 10.33 9.48 7.90
CA PHE A 103 11.72 9.21 7.53
C PHE A 103 12.57 10.48 7.65
N GLN A 104 12.77 10.94 8.89
CA GLN A 104 13.50 12.19 9.15
C GLN A 104 14.96 12.12 8.69
N GLY A 105 15.38 13.13 7.90
CA GLY A 105 16.77 13.25 7.44
C GLY A 105 17.15 12.26 6.34
N MET A 106 16.18 11.68 5.64
CA MET A 106 16.39 10.79 4.49
C MET A 106 15.45 11.15 3.34
N ARG A 107 15.90 10.94 2.10
CA ARG A 107 15.01 10.86 0.94
C ARG A 107 14.36 9.49 0.94
N VAL A 108 13.05 9.43 0.70
CA VAL A 108 12.29 8.18 0.71
C VAL A 108 11.35 8.05 -0.48
N GLN A 109 11.31 6.86 -1.05
CA GLN A 109 10.30 6.39 -1.98
C GLN A 109 9.69 5.10 -1.45
N LEU A 110 8.37 5.05 -1.41
CA LEU A 110 7.62 3.85 -1.07
C LEU A 110 6.98 3.30 -2.33
N VAL A 111 7.18 2.00 -2.61
CA VAL A 111 6.51 1.31 -3.72
C VAL A 111 5.74 0.13 -3.18
N LEU A 112 4.41 0.22 -3.16
CA LEU A 112 3.54 -0.90 -2.82
C LEU A 112 3.25 -1.72 -4.09
N ARG A 113 3.83 -2.92 -4.17
CA ARG A 113 3.64 -3.84 -5.29
C ARG A 113 2.72 -4.99 -4.91
N PRO A 114 1.51 -5.08 -5.48
CA PRO A 114 0.70 -6.28 -5.37
C PRO A 114 1.42 -7.46 -6.04
N ILE A 115 1.28 -8.66 -5.48
CA ILE A 115 1.72 -9.89 -6.17
C ILE A 115 0.85 -10.12 -7.42
N ASN A 116 -0.42 -9.72 -7.36
CA ASN A 116 -1.34 -9.77 -8.48
C ASN A 116 -1.04 -8.65 -9.50
N SER A 117 -0.55 -9.04 -10.68
CA SER A 117 -0.15 -8.11 -11.75
C SER A 117 -1.31 -7.34 -12.39
N SER A 118 -2.56 -7.72 -12.13
CA SER A 118 -3.73 -6.95 -12.61
C SER A 118 -3.90 -5.62 -11.88
N ILE A 119 -3.26 -5.46 -10.72
CA ILE A 119 -3.27 -4.23 -9.92
C ILE A 119 -1.93 -3.53 -10.12
N ARG A 120 -1.98 -2.26 -10.54
CA ARG A 120 -0.76 -1.47 -10.76
C ARG A 120 -0.09 -1.12 -9.42
N PRO A 121 1.26 -1.12 -9.36
CA PRO A 121 1.99 -0.63 -8.19
C PRO A 121 1.63 0.82 -7.83
N LEU A 122 1.65 1.12 -6.54
CA LEU A 122 1.45 2.47 -6.01
C LEU A 122 2.80 3.02 -5.54
N VAL A 123 3.14 4.24 -5.96
CA VAL A 123 4.40 4.91 -5.58
C VAL A 123 4.11 6.17 -4.77
N ALA A 124 4.74 6.34 -3.61
CA ALA A 124 4.69 7.55 -2.80
C ALA A 124 6.11 8.11 -2.57
N GLY A 125 6.27 9.43 -2.54
CA GLY A 125 7.58 10.07 -2.34
C GLY A 125 8.30 10.40 -3.64
N GLU A 126 9.56 10.81 -3.50
CA GLU A 126 10.38 11.26 -4.61
C GLU A 126 10.94 10.07 -5.40
N ASN A 127 11.26 10.28 -6.68
CA ASN A 127 11.95 9.25 -7.45
C ASN A 127 13.43 9.24 -7.06
N ILE A 128 13.88 8.13 -6.46
CA ILE A 128 15.26 7.97 -6.02
C ILE A 128 15.99 7.09 -7.04
N SER A 129 17.04 7.64 -7.62
CA SER A 129 17.95 6.94 -8.53
C SER A 129 19.40 7.31 -8.19
N GLY A 130 20.32 6.36 -8.26
CA GLY A 130 21.75 6.56 -7.99
C GLY A 130 22.38 5.32 -7.36
N ASP A 131 23.68 5.42 -7.06
CA ASP A 131 24.47 4.29 -6.56
C ASP A 131 24.32 4.07 -5.04
N GLU A 132 24.05 5.12 -4.26
CA GLU A 132 23.80 5.02 -2.81
C GLU A 132 22.30 4.92 -2.50
N ILE A 133 21.72 3.75 -2.77
CA ILE A 133 20.33 3.44 -2.41
C ILE A 133 20.26 2.23 -1.49
N SER A 134 19.44 2.36 -0.45
CA SER A 134 19.04 1.23 0.38
C SER A 134 17.62 0.82 0.03
N VAL A 135 17.40 -0.47 -0.21
CA VAL A 135 16.09 -1.03 -0.58
C VAL A 135 15.70 -2.09 0.42
N MET A 136 14.64 -1.83 1.17
CA MET A 136 14.04 -2.80 2.08
C MET A 136 12.71 -3.28 1.53
N LYS A 137 12.44 -4.59 1.64
CA LYS A 137 11.20 -5.21 1.16
C LYS A 137 10.43 -5.80 2.33
N ILE A 138 9.20 -5.35 2.52
CA ILE A 138 8.33 -5.78 3.62
C ILE A 138 7.09 -6.48 3.04
N PRO A 139 6.85 -7.77 3.31
CA PRO A 139 5.62 -8.43 2.92
C PRO A 139 4.46 -7.90 3.77
N VAL A 140 3.37 -7.50 3.12
CA VAL A 140 2.17 -6.93 3.77
C VAL A 140 0.91 -7.37 3.04
N ASN A 141 -0.22 -7.40 3.73
CA ASN A 141 -1.53 -7.52 3.07
C ASN A 141 -2.14 -6.12 2.92
N CYS A 142 -2.66 -5.78 1.74
CA CYS A 142 -3.33 -4.50 1.51
C CYS A 142 -4.82 -4.72 1.26
N ASN A 143 -5.67 -3.94 1.93
CA ASN A 143 -7.12 -4.07 1.80
C ASN A 143 -7.69 -3.48 0.51
N PHE A 144 -6.93 -2.69 -0.26
CA PHE A 144 -7.44 -2.02 -1.47
C PHE A 144 -8.82 -1.39 -1.23
N LEU A 145 -9.85 -1.85 -1.95
CA LEU A 145 -11.23 -1.41 -1.81
C LEU A 145 -12.11 -2.47 -1.13
N SER A 146 -11.54 -3.49 -0.50
CA SER A 146 -12.29 -4.56 0.18
C SER A 146 -13.17 -4.03 1.31
N GLY A 147 -12.83 -2.88 1.91
CA GLY A 147 -13.66 -2.22 2.92
C GLY A 147 -15.00 -1.68 2.40
N HIS A 148 -15.15 -1.56 1.08
CA HIS A 148 -16.41 -1.14 0.42
C HIS A 148 -17.32 -2.30 0.03
N VAL A 149 -16.84 -3.54 0.19
CA VAL A 149 -17.67 -4.74 0.00
C VAL A 149 -18.71 -4.79 1.10
N ILE A 150 -19.99 -4.82 0.72
CA ILE A 150 -21.07 -4.93 1.69
C ILE A 150 -21.27 -6.38 2.08
N LYS A 151 -21.54 -6.63 3.35
CA LYS A 151 -21.88 -7.97 3.83
C LYS A 151 -23.28 -8.35 3.35
N LEU A 152 -23.32 -9.28 2.41
CA LEU A 152 -24.56 -9.83 1.89
C LEU A 152 -25.12 -10.89 2.83
N GLN A 153 -26.43 -10.80 3.11
CA GLN A 153 -27.13 -11.83 3.85
C GLN A 153 -27.71 -12.83 2.85
N LYS A 154 -27.18 -14.06 2.86
CA LYS A 154 -27.84 -15.17 2.15
C LYS A 154 -29.22 -15.36 2.74
N ALA A 155 -30.23 -15.34 1.88
CA ALA A 155 -31.62 -15.44 2.28
C ALA A 155 -32.34 -16.45 1.40
N VAL A 156 -33.35 -17.12 1.97
CA VAL A 156 -34.29 -17.91 1.19
C VAL A 156 -35.01 -16.95 0.25
N CYS A 157 -34.93 -17.23 -1.05
CA CYS A 157 -35.50 -16.37 -2.06
C CYS A 157 -37.02 -16.27 -1.90
N PRO A 158 -37.61 -15.06 -1.83
CA PRO A 158 -39.07 -14.89 -1.86
C PRO A 158 -39.70 -15.46 -3.13
N CYS A 159 -38.94 -15.46 -4.24
CA CYS A 159 -39.38 -15.93 -5.56
C CYS A 159 -39.27 -17.45 -5.75
N GLY A 160 -38.75 -18.20 -4.76
CA GLY A 160 -38.72 -19.67 -4.81
C GLY A 160 -37.73 -20.28 -5.80
N HIS A 161 -36.59 -19.63 -6.06
CA HIS A 161 -35.60 -20.13 -7.00
C HIS A 161 -34.99 -21.49 -6.59
N PRO A 162 -34.64 -22.36 -7.57
CA PRO A 162 -33.95 -23.63 -7.33
C PRO A 162 -32.53 -23.46 -6.78
N GLU A 163 -31.92 -24.55 -6.29
CA GLU A 163 -30.62 -24.55 -5.58
C GLU A 163 -29.43 -23.99 -6.37
N ASN A 164 -29.54 -23.83 -7.70
CA ASN A 164 -28.53 -23.23 -8.55
C ASN A 164 -28.52 -21.69 -8.53
N TRP A 165 -29.42 -21.06 -7.77
CA TRP A 165 -29.45 -19.62 -7.54
C TRP A 165 -28.91 -19.26 -6.16
N THR A 166 -28.04 -18.27 -6.11
CA THR A 166 -27.64 -17.59 -4.88
C THR A 166 -28.44 -16.31 -4.73
N CYS A 167 -29.31 -16.26 -3.72
CA CYS A 167 -30.14 -15.09 -3.43
C CYS A 167 -29.65 -14.36 -2.19
N MET A 168 -29.54 -13.04 -2.30
CA MET A 168 -28.98 -12.16 -1.29
C MET A 168 -29.78 -10.88 -1.21
N ASN A 169 -29.80 -10.23 -0.04
CA ASN A 169 -30.36 -8.88 0.06
C ASN A 169 -29.42 -7.92 0.78
N PHE A 170 -29.64 -6.64 0.53
CA PHE A 170 -28.92 -5.55 1.18
C PHE A 170 -29.75 -4.26 1.20
N ARG A 171 -29.43 -3.37 2.14
CA ARG A 171 -30.02 -2.03 2.21
C ARG A 171 -29.24 -1.05 1.34
N PHE A 172 -29.95 -0.16 0.66
CA PHE A 172 -29.35 0.89 -0.16
C PHE A 172 -29.90 2.28 0.18
N ASN A 173 -29.15 3.32 -0.17
CA ASN A 173 -29.57 4.73 -0.06
C ASN A 173 -28.95 5.58 -1.18
N SER A 174 -29.40 6.83 -1.31
CA SER A 174 -28.99 7.76 -2.37
C SER A 174 -27.59 8.38 -2.20
N SER A 175 -26.93 8.16 -1.06
CA SER A 175 -25.57 8.70 -0.82
C SER A 175 -24.46 7.83 -1.40
N LEU A 176 -24.78 6.61 -1.84
CA LEU A 176 -23.83 5.63 -2.33
C LEU A 176 -24.22 5.14 -3.73
N ASP A 177 -23.22 4.82 -4.53
CA ASP A 177 -23.35 4.07 -5.78
C ASP A 177 -23.07 2.58 -5.49
N TYR A 178 -23.92 1.71 -6.03
CA TYR A 178 -23.86 0.26 -5.80
C TYR A 178 -23.44 -0.47 -7.06
N TYR A 179 -22.52 -1.42 -6.90
CA TYR A 179 -21.94 -2.20 -7.98
C TYR A 179 -22.00 -3.69 -7.68
N LEU A 180 -22.34 -4.48 -8.69
CA LEU A 180 -22.13 -5.91 -8.71
C LEU A 180 -20.75 -6.19 -9.28
N ILE A 181 -19.93 -6.93 -8.54
CA ILE A 181 -18.58 -7.34 -8.95
C ILE A 181 -18.59 -8.85 -9.18
N SER A 182 -18.10 -9.30 -10.33
CA SER A 182 -17.95 -10.72 -10.65
C SER A 182 -16.57 -11.03 -11.21
N ASP A 183 -15.98 -12.14 -10.76
CA ASP A 183 -14.74 -12.70 -11.34
C ASP A 183 -14.97 -13.73 -12.44
N SER A 184 -16.23 -13.94 -12.82
CA SER A 184 -16.64 -14.86 -13.87
C SER A 184 -17.67 -14.19 -14.80
N PRO A 185 -17.55 -14.36 -16.13
CA PRO A 185 -18.63 -14.04 -17.05
C PRO A 185 -19.69 -15.15 -17.12
N ASP A 186 -19.46 -16.30 -16.47
CA ASP A 186 -20.36 -17.46 -16.56
C ASP A 186 -21.52 -17.34 -15.56
N GLY A 187 -22.70 -17.01 -16.06
CA GLY A 187 -23.94 -16.94 -15.28
C GLY A 187 -24.74 -15.68 -15.57
N SER A 188 -25.70 -15.39 -14.71
CA SER A 188 -26.60 -14.25 -14.85
C SER A 188 -27.00 -13.68 -13.49
N TRP A 189 -27.60 -12.50 -13.49
CA TRP A 189 -28.13 -11.88 -12.28
C TRP A 189 -29.43 -11.13 -12.56
N MET A 190 -30.25 -11.00 -11.51
CA MET A 190 -31.47 -10.21 -11.47
C MET A 190 -31.46 -9.35 -10.22
N LEU A 191 -32.24 -8.26 -10.24
CA LEU A 191 -32.35 -7.36 -9.11
C LEU A 191 -33.79 -6.93 -8.91
N ASP A 192 -34.28 -7.18 -7.70
CA ASP A 192 -35.61 -6.80 -7.24
C ASP A 192 -35.51 -5.71 -6.17
N THR A 193 -36.28 -4.65 -6.32
CA THR A 193 -36.54 -3.66 -5.27
C THR A 193 -38.04 -3.48 -5.10
N GLU A 194 -38.47 -2.73 -4.09
CA GLU A 194 -39.89 -2.41 -3.91
C GLU A 194 -40.50 -1.66 -5.11
N ASN A 195 -39.67 -0.92 -5.87
CA ASN A 195 -40.14 0.00 -6.91
C ASN A 195 -39.60 -0.34 -8.32
N SER A 196 -38.71 -1.33 -8.44
CA SER A 196 -38.08 -1.68 -9.71
C SER A 196 -37.71 -3.16 -9.77
N HIS A 197 -37.77 -3.70 -10.98
CA HIS A 197 -37.27 -5.03 -11.32
C HIS A 197 -36.28 -4.91 -12.47
N ILE A 198 -35.15 -5.59 -12.37
CA ILE A 198 -34.22 -5.81 -13.47
C ILE A 198 -34.32 -7.29 -13.82
N ASP A 199 -34.75 -7.56 -15.05
CA ASP A 199 -34.80 -8.91 -15.64
C ASP A 199 -33.40 -9.55 -15.67
N GLU A 200 -33.34 -10.83 -16.02
CA GLU A 200 -32.09 -11.58 -16.07
C GLU A 200 -31.08 -10.96 -17.06
N VAL A 201 -29.92 -10.59 -16.54
CA VAL A 201 -28.79 -10.03 -17.29
C VAL A 201 -27.57 -10.94 -17.12
N ASP A 202 -26.86 -11.22 -18.21
CA ASP A 202 -25.62 -11.99 -18.17
C ASP A 202 -24.58 -11.35 -17.25
N LEU A 203 -23.84 -12.18 -16.52
CA LEU A 203 -22.68 -11.72 -15.76
C LEU A 203 -21.57 -11.27 -16.71
N ILE A 204 -20.83 -10.26 -16.28
CA ILE A 204 -19.58 -9.85 -16.94
C ILE A 204 -18.43 -9.99 -15.95
N TYR A 205 -17.25 -10.29 -16.46
CA TYR A 205 -16.03 -10.13 -15.68
C TYR A 205 -15.82 -8.63 -15.38
N GLY A 206 -15.76 -8.25 -14.10
CA GLY A 206 -15.57 -6.87 -13.69
C GLY A 206 -16.72 -6.35 -12.83
N SER A 207 -17.19 -5.14 -13.15
CA SER A 207 -18.15 -4.40 -12.34
C SER A 207 -19.33 -3.89 -13.18
N VAL A 208 -20.55 -4.05 -12.66
CA VAL A 208 -21.79 -3.47 -13.24
C VAL A 208 -22.44 -2.55 -12.22
N LYS A 209 -22.82 -1.34 -12.62
CA LYS A 209 -23.56 -0.41 -11.77
C LYS A 209 -25.03 -0.83 -11.66
N LEU A 210 -25.55 -0.91 -10.44
CA LEU A 210 -26.92 -1.36 -10.17
C LEU A 210 -27.98 -0.25 -10.30
N ASN A 211 -27.58 1.01 -10.46
CA ASN A 211 -28.46 2.17 -10.67
C ASN A 211 -29.66 2.26 -9.71
N LEU A 212 -29.41 1.98 -8.43
CA LEU A 212 -30.43 2.07 -7.37
C LEU A 212 -30.73 3.54 -7.04
N THR A 213 -32.01 3.88 -6.89
CA THR A 213 -32.48 5.25 -6.57
C THR A 213 -33.33 5.27 -5.31
N GLY A 214 -33.15 6.30 -4.47
CA GLY A 214 -33.87 6.43 -3.21
C GLY A 214 -33.24 5.63 -2.07
N GLU A 215 -34.05 5.09 -1.18
CA GLU A 215 -33.63 4.21 -0.10
C GLU A 215 -34.56 3.01 0.01
N GLY A 216 -34.02 1.85 0.42
CA GLY A 216 -34.82 0.63 0.50
C GLY A 216 -33.98 -0.63 0.67
N VAL A 217 -34.61 -1.77 0.37
CA VAL A 217 -33.95 -3.09 0.33
C VAL A 217 -33.94 -3.58 -1.11
N ALA A 218 -32.77 -4.01 -1.57
CA ALA A 218 -32.60 -4.67 -2.84
C ALA A 218 -32.36 -6.17 -2.62
N TRP A 219 -32.95 -6.98 -3.49
CA TRP A 219 -32.79 -8.42 -3.57
C TRP A 219 -32.02 -8.73 -4.85
N LEU A 220 -30.83 -9.30 -4.68
CA LEU A 220 -29.97 -9.72 -5.77
C LEU A 220 -30.08 -11.24 -5.91
N HIS A 221 -30.36 -11.68 -7.13
CA HIS A 221 -30.42 -13.08 -7.50
C HIS A 221 -29.29 -13.35 -8.48
N VAL A 222 -28.44 -14.34 -8.20
CA VAL A 222 -27.31 -14.68 -9.05
C VAL A 222 -27.40 -16.15 -9.42
N HIS A 223 -27.35 -16.45 -10.71
CA HIS A 223 -27.28 -17.78 -11.27
C HIS A 223 -25.89 -18.06 -11.84
N GLY A 224 -25.43 -19.30 -11.73
CA GLY A 224 -24.12 -19.71 -12.25
C GLY A 224 -23.05 -19.78 -11.19
N GLY A 225 -21.79 -19.75 -11.63
CA GLY A 225 -20.61 -20.03 -10.81
C GLY A 225 -19.61 -18.88 -10.79
N GLY A 226 -18.80 -18.84 -9.73
CA GLY A 226 -17.80 -17.79 -9.52
C GLY A 226 -18.05 -17.00 -8.23
N TRP A 227 -17.15 -16.08 -7.93
CA TRP A 227 -17.31 -15.17 -6.81
C TRP A 227 -18.01 -13.91 -7.29
N VAL A 228 -19.08 -13.57 -6.59
CA VAL A 228 -19.84 -12.36 -6.80
C VAL A 228 -19.93 -11.59 -5.50
N SER A 229 -19.88 -10.26 -5.59
CA SER A 229 -20.01 -9.39 -4.42
C SER A 229 -20.66 -8.07 -4.79
N VAL A 230 -21.28 -7.43 -3.80
CA VAL A 230 -21.81 -6.09 -3.95
C VAL A 230 -20.88 -5.12 -3.24
N VAL A 231 -20.63 -4.00 -3.89
CA VAL A 231 -19.79 -2.93 -3.39
C VAL A 231 -20.61 -1.64 -3.31
N ALA A 232 -20.42 -0.88 -2.24
CA ALA A 232 -21.00 0.43 -2.07
C ALA A 232 -19.91 1.50 -1.98
N LEU A 233 -19.91 2.44 -2.93
CA LEU A 233 -18.96 3.54 -3.01
C LEU A 233 -19.67 4.88 -2.80
N PRO A 234 -19.01 5.92 -2.26
CA PRO A 234 -19.58 7.26 -2.21
C PRO A 234 -20.06 7.72 -3.58
N HIS A 235 -21.26 8.30 -3.64
CA HIS A 235 -21.83 8.74 -4.91
C HIS A 235 -20.90 9.70 -5.66
N GLY A 236 -20.73 9.47 -6.97
CA GLY A 236 -19.84 10.28 -7.80
C GLY A 236 -18.34 9.93 -7.67
N SER A 237 -18.02 8.80 -7.05
CA SER A 237 -16.68 8.22 -7.14
C SER A 237 -16.30 7.97 -8.60
N ARG A 238 -15.05 8.27 -8.99
CA ARG A 238 -14.58 8.04 -10.36
C ARG A 238 -14.35 6.55 -10.59
N ASP A 239 -15.38 5.86 -11.07
CA ASP A 239 -15.38 4.41 -11.26
C ASP A 239 -14.82 4.02 -12.64
N TYR A 240 -13.52 3.77 -12.68
CA TYR A 240 -12.90 3.08 -13.82
C TYR A 240 -12.93 1.58 -13.57
N LEU A 241 -13.85 0.84 -14.19
CA LEU A 241 -13.74 -0.60 -14.53
C LEU A 241 -12.80 -1.39 -13.60
N MET A 242 -13.11 -1.44 -12.31
CA MET A 242 -12.17 -1.99 -11.34
C MET A 242 -12.28 -3.51 -11.35
N SER A 243 -11.17 -4.17 -11.68
CA SER A 243 -11.06 -5.64 -11.63
C SER A 243 -11.49 -6.14 -10.24
N PRO A 244 -12.15 -7.31 -10.15
CA PRO A 244 -12.57 -7.91 -8.88
C PRO A 244 -11.46 -8.03 -7.84
N ALA A 245 -10.20 -8.10 -8.28
CA ALA A 245 -9.03 -8.12 -7.42
C ALA A 245 -8.94 -6.92 -6.46
N HIS A 246 -9.40 -5.72 -6.88
CA HIS A 246 -9.37 -4.51 -6.03
C HIS A 246 -10.30 -4.60 -4.82
N PHE A 247 -11.33 -5.43 -4.88
CA PHE A 247 -12.33 -5.58 -3.81
C PHE A 247 -12.01 -6.74 -2.87
N ARG A 248 -10.79 -7.29 -2.94
CA ARG A 248 -10.28 -8.32 -2.05
C ARG A 248 -8.99 -7.84 -1.40
N VAL A 249 -8.69 -8.38 -0.23
CA VAL A 249 -7.37 -8.22 0.38
C VAL A 249 -6.34 -8.89 -0.51
N GLN A 250 -5.25 -8.19 -0.83
CA GLN A 250 -4.20 -8.67 -1.71
C GLN A 250 -2.85 -8.74 -0.98
N PRO A 251 -2.09 -9.83 -1.14
CA PRO A 251 -0.71 -9.87 -0.68
C PRO A 251 0.14 -8.92 -1.55
N CYS A 252 1.00 -8.16 -0.89
CA CYS A 252 1.84 -7.15 -1.49
C CYS A 252 3.26 -7.20 -0.90
N VAL A 253 4.19 -6.56 -1.60
CA VAL A 253 5.51 -6.20 -1.08
C VAL A 253 5.58 -4.68 -1.05
N LEU A 254 5.82 -4.11 0.12
CA LEU A 254 6.17 -2.70 0.27
C LEU A 254 7.69 -2.58 0.14
N GLU A 255 8.15 -1.94 -0.93
CA GLU A 255 9.54 -1.55 -1.10
C GLU A 255 9.74 -0.16 -0.49
N VAL A 256 10.64 -0.06 0.46
CA VAL A 256 11.09 1.19 1.08
C VAL A 256 12.47 1.48 0.52
N ILE A 257 12.55 2.47 -0.36
CA ILE A 257 13.78 2.90 -1.00
C ILE A 257 14.20 4.18 -0.31
N THR A 258 15.39 4.20 0.27
CA THR A 258 15.94 5.37 0.95
C THR A 258 17.30 5.73 0.42
N ALA A 259 17.57 7.03 0.39
CA ALA A 259 18.89 7.57 0.13
C ALA A 259 19.21 8.67 1.17
N PRO A 260 20.48 8.86 1.53
CA PRO A 260 20.90 10.05 2.25
C PRO A 260 20.52 11.31 1.46
N PHE A 261 20.31 12.41 2.20
CA PHE A 261 20.21 13.75 1.61
C PHE A 261 21.56 14.21 1.08
#